data_AF-A0A2H9MIS0-F1
#
_entry.id   AF-A0A2H9MIS0-F1
#
_cell.length_a   1.000
_cell.length_b   1.000
_cell.length_c   1.000
_cell.angle_alpha   90.00
_cell.angle_beta   90.00
_cell.angle_gamma   90.00
#
_symmetry.space_group_name_H-M   'P 1'
#
loop_
_entity.id
_entity.type
_entity.pdbx_description
1 polymer ?
#
loop_
_entity_poly.entity_id
_entity_poly.type
_entity_poly.pdbx_seq_one_letter_code
_entity_poly.pdbx_strand_id
1 'polypeptide(L)'
;MLNVNCFLNLKGVFISRKVVAIGGGHGLSEISKQLKRYPLDSYTTIVTPTDDGGLSGIYRTDYDVLSVGDYMLVVSSVSGLSDDAIRGLGYRFPNGRFNGNSSGHNIFASLCSAFGPEKAMEVIREIYRVPENIRILLPTLEKCTLCAGLEDGTEIREETNIDTRPYERGSQIKKVFLDPDRPQAYEPSKEAILNADMVILGPGSLYTS
;
A
#
# COMPACT_ATOMS: atom_id res chain seq x y z
N MET A 1 25.71 -14.46 -14.42
CA MET A 1 24.45 -14.12 -15.09
C MET A 1 23.48 -15.28 -14.86
N LEU A 2 22.86 -15.34 -13.68
CA LEU A 2 22.00 -16.45 -13.26
C LEU A 2 20.56 -16.11 -13.65
N ASN A 3 20.12 -16.70 -14.77
CA ASN A 3 18.72 -16.75 -15.17
C ASN A 3 17.99 -17.72 -14.24
N VAL A 4 17.19 -17.20 -13.30
CA VAL A 4 16.25 -18.02 -12.53
C VAL A 4 14.90 -18.00 -13.24
N ASN A 5 14.78 -18.84 -14.26
CA ASN A 5 13.50 -19.19 -14.86
C ASN A 5 12.83 -20.25 -13.95
N CYS A 6 12.09 -19.82 -12.94
CA CYS A 6 11.22 -20.72 -12.19
C CYS A 6 9.89 -20.89 -12.96
N PHE A 7 9.87 -21.82 -13.92
CA PHE A 7 8.63 -22.27 -14.54
C PHE A 7 7.91 -23.22 -13.60
N LEU A 8 6.95 -22.71 -12.83
CA LEU A 8 5.93 -23.55 -12.17
C LEU A 8 5.00 -24.15 -13.24
N ASN A 9 5.40 -25.32 -13.75
CA ASN A 9 4.62 -26.09 -14.71
C ASN A 9 3.49 -26.85 -13.99
N LEU A 10 2.44 -26.13 -13.59
CA LEU A 10 1.23 -26.72 -13.01
C LEU A 10 0.31 -27.21 -14.14
N LYS A 11 0.67 -28.34 -14.76
CA LYS A 11 -0.27 -29.11 -15.58
C LYS A 11 -1.23 -29.85 -14.66
N GLY A 12 -2.53 -29.51 -14.72
CA GLY A 12 -3.58 -30.50 -14.46
C GLY A 12 -4.39 -30.38 -13.15
N VAL A 13 -4.52 -29.21 -12.52
CA VAL A 13 -5.65 -28.90 -11.63
C VAL A 13 -5.93 -27.40 -11.73
N PHE A 14 -7.12 -27.01 -12.21
CA PHE A 14 -7.61 -25.63 -12.07
C PHE A 14 -8.10 -25.45 -10.63
N ILE A 15 -7.15 -25.34 -9.70
CA ILE A 15 -7.43 -24.83 -8.35
C ILE A 15 -7.82 -23.36 -8.54
N SER A 16 -8.88 -22.90 -7.88
CA SER A 16 -9.16 -21.47 -7.85
C SER A 16 -7.91 -20.73 -7.36
N ARG A 17 -7.57 -19.61 -7.97
CA ARG A 17 -6.33 -18.89 -7.65
C ARG A 17 -6.64 -17.53 -7.06
N LYS A 18 -7.31 -17.53 -5.91
CA LYS A 18 -7.59 -16.32 -5.14
C LYS A 18 -6.37 -16.01 -4.27
N VAL A 19 -5.60 -15.02 -4.68
CA VAL A 19 -4.37 -14.62 -3.98
C VAL A 19 -4.61 -13.29 -3.28
N VAL A 20 -4.23 -13.22 -2.01
CA VAL A 20 -4.14 -11.97 -1.25
C VAL A 20 -2.67 -11.66 -0.99
N ALA A 21 -2.23 -10.43 -1.24
CA ALA A 21 -0.95 -9.91 -0.77
C ALA A 21 -1.18 -8.78 0.23
N ILE A 22 -0.42 -8.75 1.33
CA ILE A 22 -0.53 -7.76 2.40
C ILE A 22 0.86 -7.13 2.61
N GLY A 23 0.92 -5.80 2.66
CA GLY A 23 2.15 -5.08 2.96
C GLY A 23 2.06 -3.59 2.62
N GLY A 24 3.21 -3.00 2.32
CA GLY A 24 3.35 -1.61 1.87
C GLY A 24 4.52 -1.42 0.91
N GLY A 25 4.75 -0.16 0.54
CA GLY A 25 5.92 0.30 -0.18
C GLY A 25 6.17 -0.32 -1.55
N HIS A 26 7.44 -0.29 -1.94
CA HIS A 26 7.91 -0.73 -3.26
C HIS A 26 7.91 -2.26 -3.40
N GLY A 27 8.05 -2.99 -2.30
CA GLY A 27 8.04 -4.45 -2.30
C GLY A 27 6.70 -5.01 -2.77
N LEU A 28 5.60 -4.51 -2.19
CA LEU A 28 4.25 -4.91 -2.56
C LEU A 28 3.88 -4.49 -3.99
N SER A 29 4.31 -3.31 -4.44
CA SER A 29 4.03 -2.85 -5.81
C SER A 29 4.76 -3.68 -6.86
N GLU A 30 6.01 -4.09 -6.62
CA GLU A 30 6.74 -4.99 -7.51
C GLU A 30 6.12 -6.39 -7.54
N ILE A 31 5.69 -6.94 -6.39
CA ILE A 31 4.93 -8.20 -6.38
C ILE A 31 3.64 -8.07 -7.19
N SER A 32 2.87 -7.00 -6.99
CA SER A 32 1.61 -6.77 -7.68
C SER A 32 1.78 -6.70 -9.20
N LYS A 33 2.84 -6.02 -9.66
CA LYS A 33 3.24 -5.95 -11.07
C LYS A 33 3.52 -7.31 -11.68
N GLN A 34 4.14 -8.23 -10.93
CA GLN A 34 4.39 -9.60 -11.38
C GLN A 34 3.13 -10.46 -11.31
N LEU A 35 2.38 -10.42 -10.21
CA LEU A 35 1.18 -11.23 -10.00
C LEU A 35 0.08 -10.93 -11.02
N LYS A 36 -0.05 -9.66 -11.45
CA LYS A 36 -0.94 -9.26 -12.54
C LYS A 36 -0.74 -10.06 -13.84
N ARG A 37 0.44 -10.62 -14.08
CA ARG A 37 0.77 -11.37 -15.31
C ARG A 37 0.30 -12.83 -15.27
N TYR A 38 -0.11 -13.32 -14.10
CA TYR A 38 -0.57 -14.69 -13.94
C TYR A 38 -2.08 -14.79 -14.15
N PRO A 39 -2.59 -15.92 -14.65
CA PRO A 39 -4.02 -16.16 -14.80
C PRO A 39 -4.62 -16.52 -13.42
N LEU A 40 -4.79 -15.51 -12.58
CA LEU A 40 -5.43 -15.60 -11.26
C LEU A 40 -6.92 -15.28 -11.40
N ASP A 41 -7.77 -16.05 -10.72
CA ASP A 41 -9.21 -15.77 -10.69
C ASP A 41 -9.48 -14.43 -10.00
N SER A 42 -8.78 -14.17 -8.90
CA SER A 42 -8.79 -12.89 -8.23
C SER A 42 -7.46 -12.63 -7.52
N TYR A 43 -6.97 -11.40 -7.64
CA TYR A 43 -5.85 -10.91 -6.87
C TYR A 43 -6.31 -9.72 -6.03
N THR A 44 -6.13 -9.80 -4.70
CA THR A 44 -6.38 -8.68 -3.81
C THR A 44 -5.09 -8.26 -3.15
N THR A 45 -4.80 -6.97 -3.15
CA THR A 45 -3.68 -6.40 -2.42
C THR A 45 -4.20 -5.50 -1.32
N ILE A 46 -3.76 -5.72 -0.09
CA ILE A 46 -4.13 -4.93 1.10
C ILE A 46 -2.93 -4.10 1.49
N VAL A 47 -3.06 -2.78 1.35
CA VAL A 47 -1.96 -1.83 1.44
C VAL A 47 -2.03 -1.07 2.76
N THR A 48 -0.93 -1.02 3.51
CA THR A 48 -0.85 -0.26 4.77
C THR A 48 -1.00 1.25 4.51
N PRO A 49 -1.89 1.97 5.23
CA PRO A 49 -2.11 3.40 5.04
C PRO A 49 -1.35 4.24 6.08
N THR A 50 -0.21 3.74 6.58
CA THR A 50 0.53 4.36 7.70
C THR A 50 1.65 5.29 7.27
N ASP A 51 2.07 5.25 6.00
CA ASP A 51 3.14 6.11 5.50
C ASP A 51 2.85 7.59 5.78
N ASP A 52 3.75 8.22 6.52
CA ASP A 52 3.74 9.64 6.87
C ASP A 52 4.92 10.39 6.24
N GLY A 53 5.69 9.75 5.36
CA GLY A 53 6.81 10.35 4.67
C GLY A 53 6.40 11.40 3.64
N GLY A 54 7.17 12.48 3.56
CA GLY A 54 7.05 13.49 2.49
C GLY A 54 5.65 14.10 2.37
N LEU A 55 5.07 14.03 1.18
CA LEU A 55 3.73 14.60 0.95
C LEU A 55 2.59 13.75 1.52
N SER A 56 2.79 12.44 1.73
CA SER A 56 1.79 11.60 2.40
C SER A 56 1.49 12.17 3.79
N GLY A 57 2.53 12.53 4.55
CA GLY A 57 2.39 13.19 5.86
C GLY A 57 1.69 14.56 5.79
N ILE A 58 2.01 15.36 4.77
CA ILE A 58 1.35 16.66 4.56
C ILE A 58 -0.13 16.48 4.28
N TYR A 59 -0.52 15.57 3.38
CA TYR A 59 -1.95 15.35 3.11
C TYR A 59 -2.71 14.84 4.33
N ARG A 60 -2.11 13.91 5.08
CA ARG A 60 -2.68 13.38 6.32
C ARG A 60 -2.92 14.47 7.37
N THR A 61 -2.01 15.43 7.48
CA THR A 61 -2.07 16.52 8.47
C THR A 61 -3.03 17.61 8.03
N ASP A 62 -2.92 18.07 6.78
CA ASP A 62 -3.63 19.26 6.30
C ASP A 62 -5.07 18.98 5.87
N TYR A 63 -5.36 17.76 5.41
CA TYR A 63 -6.67 17.41 4.83
C TYR A 63 -7.38 16.25 5.55
N ASP A 64 -6.80 15.75 6.64
CA ASP A 64 -7.35 14.66 7.45
C ASP A 64 -7.72 13.39 6.64
N VAL A 65 -6.90 13.08 5.62
CA VAL A 65 -7.06 11.88 4.78
C VAL A 65 -6.10 10.76 5.20
N LEU A 66 -6.40 9.52 4.80
CA LEU A 66 -5.47 8.39 4.92
C LEU A 66 -4.22 8.60 4.06
N SER A 67 -3.15 7.85 4.36
CA SER A 67 -1.97 7.89 3.50
C SER A 67 -2.33 7.42 2.08
N VAL A 68 -1.87 8.18 1.10
CA VAL A 68 -2.15 7.95 -0.33
C VAL A 68 -0.96 7.31 -1.05
N GLY A 69 0.24 7.35 -0.47
CA GLY A 69 1.50 7.03 -1.16
C GLY A 69 1.56 5.59 -1.66
N ASP A 70 1.59 4.64 -0.73
CA ASP A 70 1.74 3.23 -1.05
C ASP A 70 0.57 2.68 -1.86
N TYR A 71 -0.65 3.15 -1.58
CA TYR A 71 -1.82 2.81 -2.39
C TYR A 71 -1.59 3.19 -3.86
N MET A 72 -1.09 4.41 -4.12
CA MET A 72 -0.84 4.89 -5.48
C MET A 72 0.35 4.17 -6.16
N LEU A 73 1.35 3.72 -5.41
CA LEU A 73 2.41 2.86 -5.95
C LEU A 73 1.83 1.55 -6.48
N VAL A 74 0.97 0.91 -5.70
CA VAL A 74 0.34 -0.35 -6.07
C VAL A 74 -0.64 -0.16 -7.23
N VAL A 75 -1.49 0.86 -7.20
CA VAL A 75 -2.40 1.23 -8.31
C VAL A 75 -1.62 1.38 -9.62
N SER A 76 -0.52 2.14 -9.59
CA SER A 76 0.31 2.38 -10.77
C SER A 76 0.93 1.07 -11.30
N SER A 77 1.31 0.16 -10.41
CA SER A 77 1.92 -1.13 -10.77
C SER A 77 0.97 -2.09 -11.49
N VAL A 78 -0.34 -2.02 -11.21
CA VAL A 78 -1.37 -2.88 -11.80
C VAL A 78 -2.26 -2.16 -12.81
N SER A 79 -2.05 -0.87 -13.04
CA SER A 79 -2.83 -0.03 -13.95
C SER A 79 -2.91 -0.59 -15.37
N GLY A 80 -4.07 -0.43 -16.02
CA GLY A 80 -4.28 -0.74 -17.43
C GLY A 80 -4.02 0.44 -18.38
N LEU A 81 -3.44 1.53 -17.88
CA LEU A 81 -3.04 2.69 -18.67
C LEU A 81 -1.75 2.41 -19.46
N SER A 82 -1.43 3.30 -20.42
CA SER A 82 -0.13 3.28 -21.09
C SER A 82 1.00 3.73 -20.16
N ASP A 83 2.23 3.31 -20.45
CA ASP A 83 3.42 3.70 -19.68
C ASP A 83 3.59 5.22 -19.60
N ASP A 84 3.31 5.95 -20.68
CA ASP A 84 3.36 7.42 -20.70
C ASP A 84 2.32 8.05 -19.77
N ALA A 85 1.12 7.49 -19.70
CA ALA A 85 0.07 7.99 -18.82
C ALA A 85 0.42 7.72 -17.34
N ILE A 86 0.92 6.53 -17.02
CA ILE A 86 1.41 6.19 -15.67
C ILE A 86 2.56 7.13 -15.28
N ARG A 87 3.53 7.32 -16.18
CA ARG A 87 4.65 8.24 -15.98
C ARG A 87 4.20 9.69 -15.78
N GLY A 88 3.23 10.14 -16.56
CA GLY A 88 2.68 11.50 -16.44
C GLY A 88 1.94 11.73 -15.13
N LEU A 89 1.09 10.78 -14.72
CA LEU A 89 0.35 10.85 -13.46
C LEU A 89 1.26 10.74 -12.23
N GLY A 90 2.31 9.92 -12.31
CA GLY A 90 3.33 9.76 -11.28
C GLY A 90 4.45 10.80 -11.30
N TYR A 91 4.46 11.73 -12.27
CA TYR A 91 5.52 12.72 -12.39
C TYR A 91 5.55 13.62 -11.16
N ARG A 92 6.72 13.72 -10.52
CA ARG A 92 6.96 14.62 -9.39
C ARG A 92 7.59 15.92 -9.91
N PHE A 93 6.91 17.04 -9.71
CA PHE A 93 7.47 18.32 -10.11
C PHE A 93 8.70 18.65 -9.26
N PRO A 94 9.83 19.03 -9.86
CA PRO A 94 11.07 19.25 -9.11
C PRO A 94 11.11 20.57 -8.34
N ASN A 95 10.26 21.54 -8.71
CA ASN A 95 10.27 22.91 -8.18
C ASN A 95 8.89 23.57 -8.35
N GLY A 96 8.71 24.75 -7.74
CA GLY A 96 7.53 25.60 -7.89
C GLY A 96 6.36 25.20 -6.98
N ARG A 97 5.15 25.68 -7.30
CA ARG A 97 3.96 25.47 -6.45
C ARG A 97 3.55 24.00 -6.30
N PHE A 98 3.96 23.14 -7.22
CA PHE A 98 3.70 21.70 -7.19
C PHE A 98 4.92 20.89 -6.75
N ASN A 99 5.98 21.52 -6.21
CA ASN A 99 7.21 20.84 -5.85
C ASN A 99 6.95 19.55 -5.03
N GLY A 100 7.56 18.44 -5.45
CA GLY A 100 7.40 17.11 -4.86
C GLY A 100 6.07 16.41 -5.17
N ASN A 101 5.05 17.14 -5.61
CA ASN A 101 3.70 16.62 -5.82
C ASN A 101 3.61 15.80 -7.10
N SER A 102 2.77 14.78 -7.08
CA SER A 102 2.35 14.08 -8.29
C SER A 102 0.86 14.28 -8.51
N SER A 103 0.47 14.37 -9.79
CA SER A 103 -0.93 14.52 -10.18
C SER A 103 -1.80 13.37 -9.65
N GLY A 104 -1.29 12.13 -9.71
CA GLY A 104 -2.00 10.96 -9.20
C GLY A 104 -2.30 11.04 -7.70
N HIS A 105 -1.32 11.46 -6.88
CA HIS A 105 -1.54 11.60 -5.44
C HIS A 105 -2.50 12.77 -5.14
N ASN A 106 -2.40 13.89 -5.86
CA ASN A 106 -3.32 15.01 -5.71
C ASN A 106 -4.76 14.62 -6.05
N ILE A 107 -4.96 13.87 -7.15
CA ILE A 107 -6.28 13.37 -7.52
C ILE A 107 -6.82 12.46 -6.41
N PHE A 108 -6.02 11.50 -5.92
CA PHE A 108 -6.49 10.59 -4.88
C PHE A 108 -6.79 11.32 -3.56
N ALA A 109 -5.90 12.22 -3.11
CA ALA A 109 -6.10 13.02 -1.91
C ALA A 109 -7.36 13.89 -2.00
N SER A 110 -7.60 14.53 -3.16
CA SER A 110 -8.81 15.35 -3.37
C SER A 110 -10.09 14.51 -3.37
N LEU A 111 -10.07 13.31 -3.96
CA LEU A 111 -11.20 12.38 -3.90
C LEU A 111 -11.45 11.89 -2.47
N CYS A 112 -10.40 11.55 -1.71
CA CYS A 112 -10.51 11.16 -0.31
C CYS A 112 -11.14 12.28 0.53
N SER A 113 -10.67 13.51 0.34
CA SER A 113 -11.18 14.68 1.07
C SER A 113 -12.64 15.00 0.71
N ALA A 114 -13.02 14.85 -0.57
CA ALA A 114 -14.37 15.18 -1.03
C ALA A 114 -15.41 14.09 -0.74
N PHE A 115 -15.04 12.81 -0.82
CA PHE A 115 -15.99 11.69 -0.85
C PHE A 115 -15.67 10.56 0.13
N GLY A 116 -14.56 10.66 0.87
CA GLY A 116 -14.05 9.59 1.71
C GLY A 116 -13.22 8.55 0.94
N PRO A 117 -12.44 7.72 1.66
CA PRO A 117 -11.45 6.82 1.07
C PRO A 117 -12.07 5.73 0.21
N GLU A 118 -13.22 5.18 0.61
CA GLU A 118 -13.89 4.11 -0.15
C GLU A 118 -14.28 4.57 -1.55
N LYS A 119 -14.98 5.71 -1.65
CA LYS A 119 -15.36 6.27 -2.95
C LYS A 119 -14.15 6.71 -3.77
N ALA A 120 -13.11 7.22 -3.11
CA ALA A 120 -11.87 7.59 -3.77
C ALA A 120 -11.16 6.38 -4.39
N MET A 121 -11.11 5.23 -3.69
CA MET A 121 -10.55 3.99 -4.22
C MET A 121 -11.30 3.51 -5.46
N GLU A 122 -12.64 3.55 -5.45
CA GLU A 122 -13.48 3.20 -6.61
C GLU A 122 -13.13 4.06 -7.84
N VAL A 123 -13.09 5.39 -7.67
CA VAL A 123 -12.83 6.32 -8.76
C VAL A 123 -11.39 6.20 -9.27
N ILE A 124 -10.41 6.02 -8.38
CA ILE A 124 -9.02 5.77 -8.79
C ILE A 124 -8.90 4.47 -9.59
N ARG A 125 -9.63 3.41 -9.20
CA ARG A 125 -9.66 2.15 -9.94
C ARG A 125 -10.09 2.36 -11.39
N GLU A 126 -11.12 3.19 -11.59
CA GLU A 126 -11.64 3.57 -12.91
C GLU A 126 -10.61 4.38 -13.71
N ILE A 127 -10.06 5.46 -13.13
CA ILE A 127 -9.08 6.34 -13.78
C ILE A 127 -7.86 5.55 -14.26
N TYR A 128 -7.35 4.66 -13.41
CA TYR A 128 -6.16 3.84 -13.71
C TYR A 128 -6.48 2.56 -14.48
N ARG A 129 -7.74 2.32 -14.85
CA ARG A 129 -8.19 1.13 -15.58
C ARG A 129 -7.65 -0.17 -14.96
N VAL A 130 -7.73 -0.29 -13.64
CA VAL A 130 -7.26 -1.48 -12.94
C VAL A 130 -8.11 -2.68 -13.40
N PRO A 131 -7.50 -3.83 -13.77
CA PRO A 131 -8.24 -5.01 -14.22
C PRO A 131 -9.33 -5.46 -13.24
N GLU A 132 -10.44 -5.99 -13.75
CA GLU A 132 -11.60 -6.43 -12.97
C GLU A 132 -11.28 -7.51 -11.92
N ASN A 133 -10.33 -8.40 -12.22
CA ASN A 133 -9.90 -9.44 -11.29
C ASN A 133 -8.93 -8.93 -10.21
N ILE A 134 -8.57 -7.64 -10.21
CA ILE A 134 -7.63 -7.05 -9.25
C ILE A 134 -8.36 -6.07 -8.33
N ARG A 135 -8.21 -6.27 -7.02
CA ARG A 135 -8.71 -5.38 -5.97
C ARG A 135 -7.54 -4.81 -5.18
N ILE A 136 -7.60 -3.52 -4.88
CA ILE A 136 -6.61 -2.80 -4.06
C ILE A 136 -7.39 -2.22 -2.89
N LEU A 137 -7.11 -2.71 -1.68
CA LEU A 137 -7.87 -2.40 -0.49
C LEU A 137 -6.96 -1.90 0.62
N LEU A 138 -7.56 -1.32 1.66
CA LEU A 138 -6.88 -0.92 2.89
C LEU A 138 -7.26 -1.87 4.03
N PRO A 139 -6.39 -2.08 5.04
CA PRO A 139 -6.71 -2.88 6.21
C PRO A 139 -7.80 -2.21 7.08
N THR A 140 -7.87 -0.89 7.08
CA THR A 140 -8.86 -0.06 7.78
C THR A 140 -9.11 1.22 6.98
N LEU A 141 -10.28 1.82 7.17
CA LEU A 141 -10.59 3.17 6.67
C LEU A 141 -10.40 4.25 7.75
N GLU A 142 -10.05 3.86 8.97
CA GLU A 142 -9.79 4.78 10.07
C GLU A 142 -8.36 5.31 10.03
N LYS A 143 -8.22 6.60 10.30
CA LYS A 143 -6.90 7.23 10.42
C LYS A 143 -6.21 6.72 11.68
N CYS A 144 -5.09 6.05 11.48
CA CYS A 144 -4.22 5.58 12.55
C CYS A 144 -2.77 5.96 12.27
N THR A 145 -1.99 6.06 13.34
CA THR A 145 -0.54 6.29 13.33
C THR A 145 0.16 5.04 13.82
N LEU A 146 1.22 4.64 13.11
CA LEU A 146 2.08 3.55 13.55
C LEU A 146 2.99 4.04 14.69
N CYS A 147 3.05 3.26 15.75
CA CYS A 147 3.86 3.52 16.92
C CYS A 147 4.74 2.30 17.24
N ALA A 148 5.92 2.54 17.81
CA ALA A 148 6.84 1.51 18.28
C ALA A 148 7.26 1.78 19.73
N GLY A 149 7.15 0.75 20.57
CA GLY A 149 7.76 0.73 21.89
C GLY A 149 9.14 0.08 21.82
N LEU A 150 10.16 0.73 22.37
CA LEU A 150 11.54 0.24 22.41
C LEU A 150 11.82 -0.52 23.72
N GLU A 151 12.96 -1.23 23.78
CA GLU A 151 13.36 -1.98 24.98
C GLU A 151 13.69 -1.08 26.18
N ASP A 152 14.14 0.15 25.95
CA ASP A 152 14.37 1.14 27.01
C ASP A 152 13.08 1.79 27.55
N GLY A 153 11.92 1.44 27.00
CA GLY A 153 10.62 1.99 27.37
C GLY A 153 10.21 3.25 26.61
N THR A 154 11.07 3.77 25.72
CA THR A 154 10.75 4.89 24.83
C THR A 154 9.68 4.48 23.83
N GLU A 155 8.73 5.39 23.55
CA GLU A 155 7.74 5.23 22.49
C GLU A 155 8.04 6.20 21.34
N ILE A 156 8.13 5.67 20.13
CA ILE A 156 8.26 6.42 18.89
C ILE A 156 6.92 6.37 18.16
N ARG A 157 6.48 7.51 17.66
CA ARG A 157 5.30 7.65 16.80
C ARG A 157 5.76 7.98 15.40
N GLU A 158 4.96 7.64 14.41
CA GLU A 158 5.19 7.88 12.98
C GLU A 158 6.22 6.92 12.37
N GLU A 159 5.90 6.43 11.17
CA GLU A 159 6.69 5.45 10.41
C GLU A 159 8.09 5.99 10.11
N THR A 160 8.16 7.24 9.64
CA THR A 160 9.42 7.91 9.30
C THR A 160 10.36 7.98 10.50
N ASN A 161 9.83 8.25 11.71
CA ASN A 161 10.65 8.34 12.93
C ASN A 161 11.09 6.95 13.39
N ILE A 162 10.26 5.92 13.20
CA ILE A 162 10.62 4.53 13.50
C ILE A 162 11.78 4.10 12.61
N ASP A 163 11.73 4.38 11.31
CA ASP A 163 12.75 3.97 10.35
C ASP A 163 14.07 4.73 10.48
N THR A 164 14.02 6.01 10.87
CA THR A 164 15.21 6.88 10.99
C THR A 164 15.82 6.94 12.39
N ARG A 165 15.26 6.19 13.35
CA ARG A 165 15.73 6.20 14.75
C ARG A 165 17.23 5.81 14.87
N PRO A 166 17.93 6.33 15.89
CA PRO A 166 19.30 5.90 16.19
C PRO A 166 19.38 4.41 16.55
N TYR A 167 20.41 3.70 16.07
CA TYR A 167 20.69 2.30 16.41
C TYR A 167 21.67 2.23 17.59
N GLU A 168 21.15 2.45 18.80
CA GLU A 168 21.90 2.46 20.05
C GLU A 168 21.40 1.38 21.01
N ARG A 169 22.14 1.12 22.09
CA ARG A 169 21.75 0.11 23.08
C ARG A 169 20.43 0.51 23.73
N GLY A 170 19.37 -0.30 23.54
CA GLY A 170 18.02 -0.03 24.03
C GLY A 170 17.04 0.40 22.95
N SER A 171 17.51 0.80 21.75
CA SER A 171 16.64 1.28 20.66
C SER A 171 16.06 0.17 19.76
N GLN A 172 16.19 -1.09 20.20
CA GLN A 172 15.54 -2.23 19.56
C GLN A 172 14.02 -2.12 19.73
N ILE A 173 13.28 -2.36 18.64
CA ILE A 173 11.82 -2.39 18.68
C ILE A 173 11.39 -3.63 19.47
N LYS A 174 10.67 -3.40 20.56
CA LYS A 174 10.07 -4.43 21.39
C LYS A 174 8.68 -4.83 20.87
N LYS A 175 7.91 -3.83 20.44
CA LYS A 175 6.57 -4.02 19.84
C LYS A 175 6.21 -2.85 18.94
N VAL A 176 5.35 -3.11 17.96
CA VAL A 176 4.61 -2.08 17.21
C VAL A 176 3.14 -2.15 17.55
N PHE A 177 2.46 -1.01 17.44
CA PHE A 177 1.03 -0.87 17.69
C PHE A 177 0.48 0.34 16.91
N LEU A 178 -0.85 0.44 16.84
CA LEU A 178 -1.53 1.55 16.18
C LEU A 178 -2.11 2.51 17.25
N ASP A 179 -2.14 3.80 16.93
CA ASP A 179 -2.84 4.82 17.69
C ASP A 179 -3.79 5.60 16.75
N PRO A 180 -5.12 5.60 16.98
CA PRO A 180 -5.84 4.88 18.05
C PRO A 180 -5.67 3.36 18.00
N ASP A 181 -5.72 2.70 19.17
CA ASP A 181 -5.59 1.25 19.26
C ASP A 181 -6.83 0.55 18.67
N ARG A 182 -6.60 -0.59 18.01
CA ARG A 182 -7.63 -1.46 17.41
C ARG A 182 -8.60 -0.74 16.46
N PRO A 183 -8.10 -0.13 15.37
CA PRO A 183 -8.99 0.43 14.36
C PRO A 183 -9.89 -0.65 13.75
N GLN A 184 -11.10 -0.28 13.32
CA GLN A 184 -12.02 -1.22 12.71
C GLN A 184 -11.43 -1.78 11.41
N ALA A 185 -11.38 -3.11 11.29
CA ALA A 185 -10.96 -3.76 10.05
C ALA A 185 -11.96 -3.44 8.93
N TYR A 186 -11.45 -3.10 7.74
CA TYR A 186 -12.30 -2.87 6.58
C TYR A 186 -12.88 -4.21 6.09
N GLU A 187 -14.20 -4.36 6.16
CA GLU A 187 -14.86 -5.65 5.94
C GLU A 187 -14.51 -6.31 4.59
N PRO A 188 -14.43 -5.58 3.46
CA PRO A 188 -14.03 -6.16 2.18
C PRO A 188 -12.60 -6.76 2.19
N SER A 189 -11.69 -6.21 3.01
CA SER A 189 -10.34 -6.76 3.20
C SER A 189 -10.38 -8.04 4.02
N LYS A 190 -11.18 -8.07 5.09
CA LYS A 190 -11.41 -9.27 5.90
C LYS A 190 -12.02 -10.40 5.08
N GLU A 191 -13.05 -10.11 4.28
CA GLU A 191 -13.65 -11.07 3.36
C GLU A 191 -12.65 -11.60 2.34
N ALA A 192 -11.80 -10.74 1.76
CA ALA A 192 -10.79 -11.17 0.81
C ALA A 192 -9.80 -12.15 1.43
N ILE A 193 -9.33 -11.88 2.65
CA ILE A 193 -8.42 -12.77 3.40
C ILE A 193 -9.08 -14.12 3.68
N LEU A 194 -10.31 -14.12 4.20
CA LEU A 194 -11.02 -15.34 4.58
C LEU A 194 -11.35 -16.26 3.39
N ASN A 195 -11.47 -15.69 2.19
CA ASN A 195 -11.77 -16.40 0.96
C ASN A 195 -10.53 -16.72 0.09
N ALA A 196 -9.32 -16.40 0.56
CA ALA A 196 -8.10 -16.58 -0.20
C ALA A 196 -7.62 -18.04 -0.18
N ASP A 197 -7.13 -18.52 -1.33
CA ASP A 197 -6.41 -19.80 -1.43
C ASP A 197 -4.94 -19.64 -0.99
N MET A 198 -4.41 -18.42 -1.08
CA MET A 198 -3.05 -18.07 -0.67
C MET A 198 -2.98 -16.64 -0.15
N VAL A 199 -2.30 -16.46 0.99
CA VAL A 199 -1.96 -15.15 1.55
C VAL A 199 -0.45 -14.98 1.52
N ILE A 200 0.02 -13.87 0.92
CA ILE A 200 1.41 -13.46 0.85
C ILE A 200 1.58 -12.28 1.80
N LEU A 201 2.54 -12.38 2.73
CA LEU A 201 2.91 -11.29 3.63
C LEU A 201 4.24 -10.70 3.15
N GLY A 202 4.24 -9.42 2.81
CA GLY A 202 5.38 -8.72 2.24
C GLY A 202 5.67 -9.05 0.77
N PRO A 203 6.89 -8.77 0.28
CA PRO A 203 8.03 -8.23 1.00
C PRO A 203 7.79 -6.77 1.41
N GLY A 204 8.41 -6.37 2.50
CA GLY A 204 8.32 -5.03 3.07
C GLY A 204 9.16 -4.95 4.33
N SER A 205 9.22 -3.77 4.94
CA SER A 205 9.79 -3.64 6.28
C SER A 205 8.97 -4.47 7.26
N LEU A 206 9.62 -5.23 8.13
CA LEU A 206 8.92 -6.09 9.09
C LEU A 206 7.99 -5.31 10.04
N TYR A 207 8.36 -4.06 10.34
CA TYR A 207 7.67 -3.24 11.34
C TYR A 207 6.85 -2.12 10.73
N THR A 208 7.24 -1.63 9.55
CA THR A 208 6.69 -0.43 8.92
C THR A 208 5.98 -0.73 7.59
N SER A 209 5.74 -1.99 7.25
CA SER A 209 5.01 -2.39 6.02
C SER A 209 3.98 -3.48 6.27
#